data_AF-A0A929TD26-F1
#
_entry.id   AF-A0A929TD26-F1
#
_cell.length_a   1.000
_cell.length_b   1.000
_cell.length_c   1.000
_cell.angle_alpha   90.00
_cell.angle_beta   90.00
_cell.angle_gamma   90.00
#
_symmetry.space_group_name_H-M   'P 1'
#
loop_
_entity.id
_entity.type
_entity.pdbx_description
1 polymer ?
#
loop_
_entity_poly.entity_id
_entity_poly.type
_entity_poly.pdbx_seq_one_letter_code
_entity_poly.pdbx_strand_id
1 'polypeptide(L)'
;MKKTNECPYENINLPLRNDFTDACKAVACFFVVLIHCPFPGRLGTALQNLGTFAVPFFFVVHGRYLLPRNETDSGQELVPFLCKKLRRLLLLTLKVFTVYSLYSLFFYLQAGKTFYDWRLEKFNPGEWIRFFAFNSSKVIYDFSYDYDHQWYLFAATYVTLLFLLLSLVAGRSGKSGEAFIRKLLPLLIILPLSGLFFGELLQIYYPIRPFDLSIRTWYMLRNWFFVGLPFSAIGLAFAG
;
A
#
# COMPACT_ATOMS: atom_id res chain seq x y z
N MET A 1 39.70 -16.95 39.88
CA MET A 1 38.53 -16.10 39.57
C MET A 1 38.78 -15.37 38.26
N LYS A 2 38.26 -15.89 37.14
CA LYS A 2 38.22 -15.17 35.87
C LYS A 2 36.86 -14.46 35.82
N LYS A 3 36.86 -13.13 35.86
CA LYS A 3 35.67 -12.33 35.48
C LYS A 3 35.43 -12.60 33.99
N THR A 4 34.34 -13.29 33.68
CA THR A 4 33.80 -13.36 32.33
C THR A 4 33.27 -11.98 31.99
N ASN A 5 33.79 -11.41 30.90
CA ASN A 5 33.32 -10.16 30.34
C ASN A 5 31.92 -10.39 29.78
N GLU A 6 30.89 -10.03 30.55
CA GLU A 6 29.53 -9.90 30.03
C GLU A 6 29.52 -8.78 28.99
N CYS A 7 28.98 -9.10 27.80
CA CYS A 7 28.93 -8.16 26.71
C CYS A 7 27.76 -7.19 26.96
N PRO A 8 27.99 -5.86 26.97
CA PRO A 8 27.01 -4.89 27.50
C PRO A 8 25.77 -4.67 26.62
N TYR A 9 25.52 -5.52 25.60
CA TYR A 9 24.39 -5.42 24.69
C TYR A 9 23.28 -6.47 24.95
N GLU A 10 23.36 -7.25 26.02
CA GLU A 10 22.43 -8.35 26.31
C GLU A 10 21.03 -7.91 26.82
N ASN A 11 20.77 -6.61 26.92
CA ASN A 11 19.48 -6.07 27.38
C ASN A 11 18.80 -5.12 26.39
N ILE A 12 18.97 -5.36 25.08
CA ILE A 12 18.04 -4.80 24.10
C ILE A 12 17.04 -5.90 23.78
N ASN A 13 15.81 -5.76 24.29
CA ASN A 13 14.64 -6.49 23.80
C ASN A 13 14.40 -6.09 22.33
N LEU A 14 15.27 -6.55 21.43
CA LEU A 14 15.03 -6.53 20.00
C LEU A 14 13.85 -7.49 19.77
N PRO A 15 12.81 -7.06 19.05
CA PRO A 15 11.65 -7.90 18.82
C PRO A 15 12.12 -9.23 18.24
N LEU A 16 11.60 -10.35 18.77
CA LEU A 16 11.84 -11.68 18.22
C LEU A 16 11.54 -11.62 16.72
N ARG A 17 12.60 -11.64 15.91
CA ARG A 17 12.50 -11.51 14.46
C ARG A 17 11.78 -12.76 13.96
N ASN A 18 10.71 -12.58 13.19
CA ASN A 18 9.98 -13.71 12.64
C ASN A 18 10.59 -14.08 11.29
N ASP A 19 11.56 -14.98 11.32
CA ASP A 19 12.32 -15.43 10.15
C ASP A 19 11.42 -16.01 9.06
N PHE A 20 10.32 -16.67 9.43
CA PHE A 20 9.33 -17.16 8.47
C PHE A 20 8.63 -16.01 7.73
N THR A 21 8.22 -14.97 8.44
CA THR A 21 7.60 -13.78 7.83
C THR A 21 8.59 -13.08 6.90
N ASP A 22 9.87 -13.02 7.27
CA ASP A 22 10.91 -12.44 6.42
C ASP A 22 11.19 -13.29 5.18
N ALA A 23 11.18 -14.62 5.29
CA ALA A 23 11.25 -15.52 4.14
C ALA A 23 10.05 -15.33 3.19
N CYS A 24 8.83 -15.24 3.71
CA CYS A 24 7.64 -14.97 2.90
C CYS A 24 7.72 -13.61 2.19
N LYS A 25 8.23 -12.55 2.85
CA LYS A 25 8.48 -11.26 2.20
C LYS A 25 9.49 -11.38 1.07
N ALA A 26 10.58 -12.13 1.25
CA ALA A 26 11.59 -12.32 0.21
C ALA A 26 10.98 -13.01 -1.03
N VAL A 27 10.19 -14.07 -0.82
CA VAL A 27 9.46 -14.75 -1.90
C VAL A 27 8.46 -13.80 -2.58
N ALA A 28 7.68 -13.04 -1.81
CA ALA A 28 6.73 -12.07 -2.35
C ALA A 28 7.42 -10.97 -3.17
N CYS A 29 8.59 -10.48 -2.74
CA CYS A 29 9.39 -9.52 -3.52
C CYS A 29 9.77 -10.07 -4.89
N PHE A 30 10.18 -11.34 -4.97
CA PHE A 30 10.50 -11.97 -6.26
C PHE A 30 9.28 -12.00 -7.18
N PHE A 31 8.10 -12.37 -6.65
CA PHE A 31 6.86 -12.35 -7.41
C PHE A 31 6.43 -10.95 -7.86
N VAL A 32 6.69 -9.90 -7.07
CA VAL A 32 6.48 -8.50 -7.52
C VAL A 32 7.31 -8.19 -8.76
N VAL A 33 8.56 -8.66 -8.83
CA VAL A 33 9.37 -8.48 -10.05
C VAL A 33 8.75 -9.25 -11.22
N LEU A 34 8.32 -10.49 -11.00
CA LEU A 34 7.72 -11.33 -12.04
C LEU A 34 6.43 -10.75 -12.64
N ILE A 35 5.60 -10.07 -11.85
CA ILE A 35 4.38 -9.43 -12.38
C ILE A 35 4.68 -8.17 -13.21
N HIS A 36 5.82 -7.50 -12.98
CA HIS A 36 6.23 -6.29 -13.69
C HIS A 36 7.21 -6.57 -14.86
N CYS A 37 7.87 -7.73 -14.85
CA CYS A 37 8.72 -8.21 -15.92
C CYS A 37 8.23 -9.58 -16.40
N PRO A 38 7.06 -9.65 -17.06
CA PRO A 38 6.45 -10.91 -17.43
C PRO A 38 7.30 -11.62 -18.49
N PHE A 39 7.60 -12.90 -18.26
CA PHE A 39 8.20 -13.75 -19.27
C PHE A 39 7.21 -14.01 -20.42
N PRO A 40 7.67 -14.22 -21.66
CA PRO A 40 6.79 -14.60 -22.74
C PRO A 40 6.24 -16.02 -22.57
N GLY A 41 5.06 -16.28 -23.15
CA GLY A 41 4.46 -17.60 -23.22
C GLY A 41 3.69 -18.05 -21.96
N ARG A 42 3.23 -19.31 -21.98
CA ARG A 42 2.33 -19.87 -20.95
C ARG A 42 2.93 -19.86 -19.54
N LEU A 43 4.25 -20.09 -19.45
CA LEU A 43 4.98 -20.05 -18.18
C LEU A 43 4.90 -18.64 -17.56
N GLY A 44 5.13 -17.60 -18.34
CA GLY A 44 5.06 -16.23 -17.86
C GLY A 44 3.67 -15.83 -17.40
N THR A 45 2.62 -16.24 -18.12
CA THR A 45 1.23 -16.04 -17.68
C THR A 45 0.95 -16.75 -16.36
N ALA A 46 1.40 -18.00 -16.20
CA ALA A 46 1.23 -18.74 -14.95
C ALA A 46 1.96 -18.05 -13.78
N LEU A 47 3.20 -17.62 -13.98
CA LEU A 47 3.98 -16.90 -12.98
C LEU A 47 3.37 -15.53 -12.62
N GLN A 48 2.83 -14.81 -13.60
CA GLN A 48 2.16 -13.53 -13.37
C GLN A 48 0.88 -13.73 -12.54
N ASN A 49 0.07 -14.73 -12.89
CA ASN A 49 -1.15 -15.06 -12.15
C ASN A 49 -0.81 -15.48 -10.71
N LEU A 50 0.20 -16.33 -10.52
CA LEU A 50 0.69 -16.69 -9.19
C LEU A 50 1.17 -15.45 -8.44
N GLY A 51 1.93 -14.56 -9.07
CA GLY A 51 2.49 -13.38 -8.42
C GLY A 51 1.46 -12.35 -7.93
N THR A 52 0.19 -12.44 -8.34
CA THR A 52 -0.87 -11.54 -7.87
C THR A 52 -1.09 -11.59 -6.36
N PHE A 53 -0.73 -12.69 -5.67
CA PHE A 53 -0.85 -12.79 -4.20
C PHE A 53 0.09 -11.82 -3.46
N ALA A 54 1.21 -11.43 -4.07
CA ALA A 54 2.29 -10.72 -3.39
C ALA A 54 1.83 -9.37 -2.84
N VAL A 55 1.04 -8.63 -3.61
CA VAL A 55 0.52 -7.31 -3.22
C VAL A 55 -0.45 -7.40 -2.03
N PRO A 56 -1.52 -8.24 -2.06
CA PRO A 56 -2.32 -8.55 -0.88
C PRO A 56 -1.50 -8.97 0.34
N PHE A 57 -0.49 -9.82 0.16
CA PHE A 57 0.39 -10.24 1.25
C PHE A 57 1.15 -9.06 1.88
N PHE A 58 1.70 -8.14 1.07
CA PHE A 58 2.34 -6.95 1.60
C PHE A 58 1.37 -6.05 2.38
N PHE A 59 0.10 -5.97 1.99
CA PHE A 59 -0.91 -5.27 2.79
C PHE A 59 -1.21 -5.98 4.12
N VAL A 60 -1.31 -7.32 4.14
CA VAL A 60 -1.46 -8.08 5.40
C VAL A 60 -0.27 -7.81 6.33
N VAL A 61 0.95 -7.86 5.81
CA VAL A 61 2.14 -7.51 6.57
C VAL A 61 2.05 -6.06 7.05
N HIS A 62 1.76 -5.10 6.16
CA HIS A 62 1.64 -3.69 6.50
C HIS A 62 0.64 -3.45 7.64
N GLY A 63 -0.51 -4.11 7.56
CA GLY A 63 -1.61 -4.08 8.52
C GLY A 63 -1.23 -4.63 9.89
N ARG A 64 -0.51 -5.75 9.93
CA ARG A 64 0.00 -6.36 11.18
C ARG A 64 0.85 -5.39 12.01
N TYR A 65 1.57 -4.50 11.33
CA TYR A 65 2.43 -3.49 11.97
C TYR A 65 1.75 -2.10 12.08
N LEU A 66 0.40 -2.02 12.04
CA LEU A 66 -0.32 -0.75 12.27
C LEU A 66 -0.62 -0.46 13.74
N LEU A 67 -0.43 -1.42 14.65
CA LEU A 67 -0.54 -1.20 16.09
C LEU A 67 0.84 -1.15 16.76
N PRO A 68 0.99 -0.35 17.84
CA PRO A 68 2.13 -0.46 18.72
C PRO A 68 2.19 -1.85 19.36
N ARG A 69 3.40 -2.40 19.54
CA ARG A 69 3.62 -3.77 20.06
C ARG A 69 3.68 -3.88 21.59
N ASN A 70 3.72 -2.76 22.30
CA ASN A 70 3.81 -2.76 23.75
C ASN A 70 2.43 -2.40 24.31
N GLU A 71 1.87 -3.32 25.09
CA GLU A 71 0.56 -3.21 25.76
C GLU A 71 0.53 -2.17 26.89
N THR A 72 1.65 -1.52 27.20
CA THR A 72 1.72 -0.52 28.25
C THR A 72 1.31 0.85 27.73
N ASP A 73 0.17 1.29 28.24
CA ASP A 73 -0.30 2.67 28.34
C ASP A 73 -1.11 3.25 27.19
N SER A 74 -2.37 2.82 27.19
CA SER A 74 -3.55 3.59 26.79
C SER A 74 -3.65 3.93 25.29
N GLY A 75 -4.86 3.95 24.75
CA GLY A 75 -5.10 4.34 23.35
C GLY A 75 -4.65 5.77 22.97
N GLN A 76 -3.95 6.49 23.85
CA GLN A 76 -3.36 7.81 23.62
C GLN A 76 -2.09 7.76 22.74
N GLU A 77 -1.36 6.64 22.66
CA GLU A 77 -0.13 6.56 21.85
C GLU A 77 -0.34 6.10 20.39
N LEU A 78 -1.54 5.64 20.01
CA LEU A 78 -1.80 5.14 18.66
C LEU A 78 -1.69 6.23 17.58
N VAL A 79 -2.25 7.42 17.86
CA VAL A 79 -2.20 8.57 16.94
C VAL A 79 -0.76 8.99 16.64
N PRO A 80 0.12 9.29 17.63
CA PRO A 80 1.50 9.67 17.35
C PRO A 80 2.29 8.53 16.67
N PHE A 81 2.02 7.26 17.00
CA PHE A 81 2.60 6.11 16.30
C PHE A 81 2.24 6.09 14.81
N LEU A 82 0.94 6.21 14.48
CA LEU A 82 0.44 6.24 13.10
C LEU A 82 0.96 7.47 12.35
N CYS A 83 1.04 8.64 12.99
CA CYS A 83 1.66 9.83 12.41
C CYS A 83 3.14 9.60 12.03
N LYS A 84 3.90 8.94 12.91
CA LYS A 84 5.32 8.60 12.64
C LYS A 84 5.43 7.61 11.48
N LYS A 85 4.55 6.60 11.42
CA LYS A 85 4.51 5.63 10.31
C LYS A 85 4.12 6.30 9.00
N LEU A 86 3.08 7.13 9.00
CA LEU A 86 2.63 7.91 7.86
C LEU A 86 3.75 8.82 7.34
N ARG A 87 4.44 9.55 8.22
CA ARG A 87 5.59 10.39 7.84
C ARG A 87 6.69 9.57 7.16
N ARG A 88 7.04 8.40 7.70
CA ARG A 88 8.05 7.51 7.08
C ARG A 88 7.60 7.04 5.70
N LEU A 89 6.34 6.62 5.55
CA LEU A 89 5.77 6.21 4.26
C LEU A 89 5.74 7.35 3.25
N LEU A 90 5.35 8.56 3.65
CA LEU A 90 5.37 9.75 2.81
C LEU A 90 6.79 10.12 2.37
N LEU A 91 7.77 10.07 3.27
CA LEU A 91 9.17 10.33 2.93
C LEU A 91 9.73 9.27 1.97
N LEU A 92 9.39 7.99 2.18
CA LEU A 92 9.78 6.92 1.27
C LEU A 92 9.16 7.14 -0.11
N THR A 93 7.85 7.40 -0.15
CA THR A 93 7.10 7.67 -1.38
C THR A 93 7.69 8.87 -2.11
N LEU A 94 8.01 9.97 -1.42
CA LEU A 94 8.62 11.15 -2.02
C LEU A 94 10.01 10.84 -2.59
N LYS A 95 10.86 10.10 -1.87
CA LYS A 95 12.18 9.69 -2.38
C LYS A 95 12.08 8.90 -3.67
N VAL A 96 11.21 7.89 -3.68
CA VAL A 96 10.99 7.03 -4.85
C VAL A 96 10.39 7.87 -5.99
N PHE A 97 9.35 8.65 -5.72
CA PHE A 97 8.74 9.57 -6.68
C PHE A 97 9.75 10.51 -7.34
N THR A 98 10.67 11.11 -6.56
CA THR A 98 11.71 11.99 -7.09
C THR A 98 12.66 11.26 -8.02
N VAL A 99 13.16 10.08 -7.64
CA VAL A 99 14.06 9.28 -8.50
C VAL A 99 13.40 8.97 -9.84
N TYR A 100 12.15 8.50 -9.81
CA TYR A 100 11.40 8.16 -11.01
C TYR A 100 11.06 9.39 -11.86
N SER A 101 10.77 10.53 -11.23
CA SER A 101 10.51 11.79 -11.95
C SER A 101 11.76 12.32 -12.66
N LEU A 102 12.94 12.18 -12.05
CA LEU A 102 14.21 12.55 -12.68
C LEU A 102 14.55 11.65 -13.87
N TYR A 103 14.35 10.33 -13.72
CA TYR A 103 14.51 9.40 -14.86
C TYR A 103 13.55 9.73 -16.00
N SER A 104 12.26 9.93 -15.68
CA SER A 104 11.25 10.27 -16.67
C SER A 104 11.65 11.55 -17.43
N LEU A 105 12.09 12.59 -16.71
CA LEU A 105 12.57 13.82 -17.33
C LEU A 105 13.77 13.56 -18.26
N PHE A 106 14.75 12.76 -17.83
CA PHE A 106 15.88 12.39 -18.69
C PHE A 106 15.43 11.70 -19.98
N PHE A 107 14.50 10.74 -19.88
CA PHE A 107 13.96 10.02 -21.03
C PHE A 107 13.19 10.94 -22.00
N TYR A 108 12.42 11.89 -21.47
CA TYR A 108 11.74 12.92 -22.25
C TYR A 108 12.71 13.75 -23.10
N LEU A 109 13.77 14.23 -22.46
CA LEU A 109 14.79 15.04 -23.13
C LEU A 109 15.53 14.22 -24.19
N GLN A 110 15.81 12.94 -23.90
CA GLN A 110 16.45 12.03 -24.86
C GLN A 110 15.55 11.72 -26.07
N ALA A 111 14.23 11.67 -25.87
CA ALA A 111 13.23 11.51 -26.92
C ALA A 111 12.96 12.81 -27.73
N GLY A 112 13.71 13.89 -27.48
CA GLY A 112 13.57 15.18 -28.17
C GLY A 112 12.37 16.02 -27.72
N LYS A 113 11.69 15.64 -26.63
CA LYS A 113 10.61 16.44 -26.03
C LYS A 113 11.17 17.52 -25.11
N THR A 114 10.39 18.56 -24.86
CA THR A 114 10.80 19.66 -23.98
C THR A 114 10.49 19.37 -22.52
N PHE A 115 11.16 20.09 -21.61
CA PHE A 115 10.80 20.11 -20.18
C PHE A 115 9.33 20.54 -19.96
N TYR A 116 8.82 21.41 -20.82
CA TYR A 116 7.44 21.88 -20.74
C TYR A 116 6.44 20.75 -21.03
N ASP A 117 6.70 19.94 -22.05
CA ASP A 117 5.87 18.77 -22.39
C ASP A 117 5.85 17.77 -21.23
N TRP A 118 7.02 17.48 -20.66
CA TRP A 118 7.14 16.63 -19.48
C TRP A 118 6.30 17.16 -18.31
N ARG A 119 6.39 18.45 -18.01
CA ARG A 119 5.64 19.07 -16.90
C ARG A 119 4.13 19.00 -17.13
N LEU A 120 3.65 19.26 -18.34
CA LEU A 120 2.23 19.22 -18.67
C LEU A 120 1.65 17.81 -18.53
N GLU A 121 2.39 16.79 -18.95
CA GLU A 121 1.98 15.39 -18.79
C GLU A 121 2.00 14.99 -17.31
N LYS A 122 3.06 15.36 -16.57
CA LYS A 122 3.25 14.97 -15.16
C LYS A 122 2.27 15.63 -14.19
N PHE A 123 1.95 16.90 -14.42
CA PHE A 123 1.10 17.71 -13.53
C PHE A 123 -0.31 17.94 -14.09
N ASN A 124 -0.81 16.97 -14.88
CA ASN A 124 -2.16 17.02 -15.44
C ASN A 124 -3.24 17.00 -14.33
N PRO A 125 -4.06 18.05 -14.18
CA PRO A 125 -5.05 18.13 -13.10
C PRO A 125 -6.04 16.97 -13.06
N GLY A 126 -6.44 16.43 -14.22
CA GLY A 126 -7.35 15.31 -14.31
C GLY A 126 -6.77 14.03 -13.73
N GLU A 127 -5.49 13.76 -13.98
CA GLU A 127 -4.79 12.61 -13.39
C GLU A 127 -4.56 12.78 -11.89
N TRP A 128 -4.31 13.99 -11.41
CA TRP A 128 -4.23 14.27 -9.97
C TRP A 128 -5.57 14.08 -9.25
N ILE A 129 -6.69 14.46 -9.86
CA ILE A 129 -8.02 14.16 -9.32
C ILE A 129 -8.23 12.65 -9.23
N ARG A 130 -7.89 11.90 -10.28
CA ARG A 130 -7.99 10.43 -10.29
C ARG A 130 -7.05 9.78 -9.28
N PHE A 131 -5.88 10.36 -9.05
CA PHE A 131 -4.96 9.93 -8.01
C PHE A 131 -5.59 10.08 -6.63
N PHE A 132 -6.15 11.25 -6.32
CA PHE A 132 -6.80 11.51 -5.02
C PHE A 132 -8.07 10.69 -4.80
N ALA A 133 -8.88 10.49 -5.85
CA ALA A 133 -10.13 9.74 -5.76
C ALA A 133 -9.93 8.21 -5.75
N PHE A 134 -9.06 7.70 -6.64
CA PHE A 134 -8.98 6.27 -6.95
C PHE A 134 -7.59 5.67 -6.72
N ASN A 135 -6.62 6.42 -6.19
CA ASN A 135 -5.24 5.98 -6.08
C ASN A 135 -4.62 5.63 -7.47
N SER A 136 -5.07 6.32 -8.52
CA SER A 136 -4.48 6.20 -9.86
C SER A 136 -3.07 6.77 -9.87
N SER A 137 -2.09 5.91 -10.06
CA SER A 137 -0.66 6.19 -10.12
C SER A 137 -0.19 6.74 -11.47
N LYS A 138 -1.11 7.05 -12.39
CA LYS A 138 -0.82 7.79 -13.65
C LYS A 138 -0.19 9.16 -13.45
N VAL A 139 -0.29 9.74 -12.25
CA VAL A 139 0.51 10.93 -11.87
C VAL A 139 2.02 10.69 -11.95
N ILE A 140 2.44 9.41 -11.94
CA ILE A 140 3.84 9.01 -12.19
C ILE A 140 3.99 8.43 -13.59
N TYR A 141 3.02 7.66 -14.09
CA TYR A 141 3.14 7.01 -15.39
C TYR A 141 2.88 7.99 -16.51
N ASP A 142 3.98 8.32 -17.16
CA ASP A 142 4.04 8.98 -18.44
C ASP A 142 4.59 7.97 -19.47
N PHE A 143 4.79 8.40 -20.71
CA PHE A 143 5.28 7.51 -21.78
C PHE A 143 6.61 6.77 -21.48
N SER A 144 7.35 7.14 -20.43
CA SER A 144 8.57 6.42 -20.03
C SER A 144 8.31 5.14 -19.23
N TYR A 145 7.07 4.92 -18.76
CA TYR A 145 6.70 3.79 -17.90
C TYR A 145 5.30 3.26 -18.17
N ASP A 146 5.20 1.97 -18.50
CA ASP A 146 3.92 1.27 -18.66
C ASP A 146 3.40 0.62 -17.37
N TYR A 147 4.24 0.45 -16.34
CA TYR A 147 3.93 -0.43 -15.20
C TYR A 147 3.79 0.26 -13.85
N ASP A 148 2.77 -0.20 -13.13
CA ASP A 148 2.30 0.42 -11.91
C ASP A 148 3.03 0.00 -10.62
N HIS A 149 4.30 0.40 -10.48
CA HIS A 149 5.18 -0.02 -9.39
C HIS A 149 5.03 0.79 -8.08
N GLN A 150 4.57 2.06 -8.12
CA GLN A 150 4.42 2.89 -6.89
C GLN A 150 3.03 2.83 -6.26
N TRP A 151 2.02 2.27 -6.94
CA TRP A 151 0.65 2.21 -6.43
C TRP A 151 0.55 1.60 -5.04
N TYR A 152 1.36 0.58 -4.72
CA TYR A 152 1.37 0.01 -3.38
C TYR A 152 1.74 1.05 -2.30
N LEU A 153 2.75 1.89 -2.54
CA LEU A 153 3.18 2.91 -1.58
C LEU A 153 2.10 3.96 -1.36
N PHE A 154 1.43 4.36 -2.44
CA PHE A 154 0.29 5.25 -2.35
C PHE A 154 -0.85 4.59 -1.59
N ALA A 155 -1.31 3.40 -1.99
CA ALA A 155 -2.38 2.69 -1.33
C ALA A 155 -2.11 2.46 0.18
N ALA A 156 -0.88 2.09 0.55
CA ALA A 156 -0.48 1.95 1.95
C ALA A 156 -0.55 3.29 2.72
N THR A 157 -0.25 4.40 2.06
CA THR A 157 -0.42 5.75 2.61
C THR A 157 -1.89 6.07 2.87
N TYR A 158 -2.79 5.79 1.91
CA TYR A 158 -4.23 6.01 2.07
C TYR A 158 -4.81 5.16 3.19
N VAL A 159 -4.43 3.88 3.25
CA VAL A 159 -4.85 2.97 4.32
C VAL A 159 -4.37 3.49 5.67
N THR A 160 -3.09 3.86 5.80
CA THR A 160 -2.55 4.41 7.06
C THR A 160 -3.27 5.70 7.47
N LEU A 161 -3.57 6.57 6.51
CA LEU A 161 -4.33 7.80 6.72
C LEU A 161 -5.75 7.50 7.24
N LEU A 162 -6.44 6.51 6.66
CA LEU A 162 -7.76 6.09 7.13
C LEU A 162 -7.71 5.61 8.59
N PHE A 163 -6.75 4.74 8.94
CA PHE A 163 -6.61 4.27 10.34
C PHE A 163 -6.27 5.42 11.31
N LEU A 164 -5.47 6.41 10.87
CA LEU A 164 -5.21 7.63 11.64
C LEU A 164 -6.49 8.43 11.85
N LEU A 165 -7.29 8.65 10.80
CA LEU A 165 -8.56 9.36 10.89
C LEU A 165 -9.57 8.65 11.81
N LEU A 166 -9.70 7.33 11.70
CA LEU A 166 -10.55 6.54 12.61
C LEU A 166 -10.09 6.66 14.06
N SER A 167 -8.78 6.66 14.31
CA SER A 167 -8.21 6.86 15.65
C SER A 167 -8.52 8.26 16.21
N LEU A 168 -8.43 9.31 15.38
CA LEU A 168 -8.78 10.68 15.77
C LEU A 168 -10.28 10.83 16.07
N VAL A 169 -11.15 10.22 15.25
CA VAL A 169 -12.61 10.21 15.46
C VAL A 169 -12.98 9.49 16.77
N ALA A 170 -12.33 8.36 17.06
CA ALA A 170 -12.52 7.65 18.32
C ALA A 170 -12.09 8.51 19.52
N GLY A 171 -10.93 9.17 19.43
CA GLY A 171 -10.42 10.05 20.49
C GLY A 171 -11.35 11.22 20.80
N ARG A 172 -11.94 11.86 19.78
CA ARG A 172 -12.99 12.89 19.97
C ARG A 172 -14.23 12.37 20.70
N SER A 173 -14.52 11.08 20.57
CA SER A 173 -15.65 10.42 21.21
C SER A 173 -15.30 9.83 22.58
N GLY A 174 -14.10 10.11 23.12
CA GLY A 174 -13.59 9.55 24.38
C GLY A 174 -13.28 8.04 24.33
N LYS A 175 -13.22 7.43 23.13
CA LYS A 175 -12.98 6.00 22.94
C LYS A 175 -11.51 5.73 22.60
N SER A 176 -11.00 4.58 23.02
CA SER A 176 -9.71 4.08 22.53
C SER A 176 -9.77 3.88 21.01
N GLY A 177 -8.83 4.47 20.27
CA GLY A 177 -8.73 4.34 18.81
C GLY A 177 -8.57 2.90 18.37
N GLU A 178 -7.74 2.12 19.08
CA GLU A 178 -7.55 0.71 18.79
C GLU A 178 -8.85 -0.08 18.99
N ALA A 179 -9.52 0.07 20.13
CA ALA A 179 -10.77 -0.64 20.40
C ALA A 179 -11.85 -0.30 19.38
N PHE A 180 -11.92 0.97 18.97
CA PHE A 180 -12.84 1.43 17.93
C PHE A 180 -12.54 0.77 16.57
N ILE A 181 -11.27 0.76 16.15
CA ILE A 181 -10.85 0.12 14.90
C ILE A 181 -11.12 -1.39 14.94
N ARG A 182 -10.75 -2.07 16.04
CA ARG A 182 -10.98 -3.51 16.22
C ARG A 182 -12.46 -3.87 16.10
N LYS A 183 -13.36 -3.03 16.65
CA LYS A 183 -14.81 -3.19 16.49
C LYS A 183 -15.26 -3.06 15.02
N LEU A 184 -14.61 -2.21 14.24
CA LEU A 184 -14.92 -1.98 12.83
C LEU A 184 -14.26 -2.99 11.88
N LEU A 185 -13.31 -3.83 12.34
CA LEU A 185 -12.59 -4.78 11.50
C LEU A 185 -13.48 -5.63 10.58
N PRO A 186 -14.58 -6.26 11.06
CA PRO A 186 -15.45 -7.03 10.18
C PRO A 186 -16.00 -6.19 9.02
N LEU A 187 -16.36 -4.94 9.28
CA LEU A 187 -16.85 -4.01 8.26
C LEU A 187 -15.73 -3.62 7.28
N LEU A 188 -14.54 -3.29 7.78
CA LEU A 188 -13.38 -2.90 6.97
C LEU A 188 -12.85 -4.05 6.10
N ILE A 189 -13.19 -5.30 6.41
CA ILE A 189 -12.83 -6.49 5.63
C ILE A 189 -13.96 -6.86 4.67
N ILE A 190 -15.17 -7.08 5.20
CA ILE A 190 -16.28 -7.66 4.44
C ILE A 190 -16.80 -6.68 3.39
N LEU A 191 -16.99 -5.40 3.72
CA LEU A 191 -17.57 -4.43 2.80
C LEU A 191 -16.66 -4.19 1.58
N PRO A 192 -15.34 -3.95 1.73
CA PRO A 192 -14.49 -3.77 0.56
C PRO A 192 -14.27 -5.07 -0.21
N LEU A 193 -14.13 -6.24 0.44
CA LEU A 193 -13.99 -7.50 -0.29
C LEU A 193 -15.26 -7.86 -1.07
N SER A 194 -16.44 -7.70 -0.46
CA SER A 194 -17.70 -7.95 -1.17
C SER A 194 -17.86 -6.99 -2.35
N GLY A 195 -17.51 -5.71 -2.17
CA GLY A 195 -17.48 -4.73 -3.24
C GLY A 195 -16.50 -5.07 -4.37
N LEU A 196 -15.33 -5.61 -4.05
CA LEU A 196 -14.35 -6.07 -5.03
C LEU A 196 -14.92 -7.22 -5.87
N PHE A 197 -15.39 -8.29 -5.24
CA PHE A 197 -15.94 -9.45 -5.94
C PHE A 197 -17.22 -9.11 -6.71
N PHE A 198 -18.10 -8.31 -6.11
CA PHE A 198 -19.28 -7.82 -6.80
C PHE A 198 -18.89 -6.98 -8.02
N GLY A 199 -17.90 -6.09 -7.88
CA GLY A 199 -17.37 -5.31 -8.98
C GLY A 199 -16.79 -6.18 -10.10
N GLU A 200 -16.04 -7.23 -9.77
CA GLU A 200 -15.53 -8.20 -10.74
C GLU A 200 -16.65 -8.95 -11.48
N LEU A 201 -17.71 -9.36 -10.76
CA LEU A 201 -18.90 -9.95 -11.37
C LEU A 201 -19.59 -8.98 -12.33
N LEU A 202 -19.69 -7.71 -11.95
CA LEU A 202 -20.28 -6.67 -12.79
C LEU A 202 -19.46 -6.40 -14.07
N GLN A 203 -18.16 -6.71 -14.10
CA GLN A 203 -17.37 -6.59 -15.33
C GLN A 203 -17.86 -7.54 -16.43
N ILE A 204 -18.56 -8.63 -16.09
CA ILE A 204 -19.10 -9.59 -17.08
C ILE A 204 -20.21 -8.94 -17.93
N TYR A 205 -20.98 -8.00 -17.36
CA TYR A 205 -22.10 -7.36 -18.03
C TYR A 205 -21.69 -6.10 -18.82
N TYR A 206 -22.39 -5.83 -19.93
CA TYR A 206 -22.12 -4.73 -20.88
C TYR A 206 -22.21 -3.35 -20.18
N PRO A 207 -21.36 -2.36 -20.54
CA PRO A 207 -20.51 -1.66 -19.58
C PRO A 207 -21.31 -0.81 -18.60
N ILE A 208 -21.20 -1.19 -17.33
CA ILE A 208 -21.62 -0.37 -16.20
C ILE A 208 -20.56 0.72 -16.01
N ARG A 209 -21.01 1.99 -16.01
CA ARG A 209 -20.14 3.17 -15.93
C ARG A 209 -20.47 4.05 -14.73
N PRO A 210 -20.07 3.66 -13.50
CA PRO A 210 -20.19 4.56 -12.36
C PRO A 210 -19.35 5.82 -12.61
N PHE A 211 -19.94 7.01 -12.46
CA PHE A 211 -19.25 8.29 -12.67
C PHE A 211 -18.63 8.46 -14.07
N ASP A 212 -19.31 7.93 -15.10
CA ASP A 212 -18.83 7.88 -16.49
C ASP A 212 -17.52 7.09 -16.70
N LEU A 213 -17.05 6.40 -15.66
CA LEU A 213 -15.88 5.53 -15.71
C LEU A 213 -16.32 4.09 -15.84
N SER A 214 -15.84 3.39 -16.87
CA SER A 214 -16.09 1.96 -17.01
C SER A 214 -15.60 1.21 -15.78
N ILE A 215 -16.40 0.29 -15.24
CA ILE A 215 -15.98 -0.59 -14.13
C ILE A 215 -14.79 -1.49 -14.49
N ARG A 216 -14.51 -1.66 -15.80
CA ARG A 216 -13.32 -2.35 -16.31
C ARG A 216 -12.06 -1.48 -16.29
N THR A 217 -12.17 -0.21 -15.94
CA THR A 217 -11.01 0.67 -15.83
C THR A 217 -10.14 0.18 -14.68
N TRP A 218 -8.86 -0.04 -14.93
CA TRP A 218 -7.95 -0.75 -14.02
C TRP A 218 -7.97 -0.22 -12.57
N TYR A 219 -8.02 1.10 -12.36
CA TYR A 219 -8.04 1.70 -11.01
C TYR A 219 -9.42 1.68 -10.31
N MET A 220 -10.51 1.29 -10.99
CA MET A 220 -11.85 1.26 -10.38
C MET A 220 -11.98 0.16 -9.33
N LEU A 221 -11.43 -1.04 -9.61
CA LEU A 221 -11.40 -2.16 -8.66
C LEU A 221 -10.03 -2.35 -8.03
N ARG A 222 -8.93 -2.10 -8.76
CA ARG A 222 -7.57 -2.14 -8.22
C ARG A 222 -7.21 -0.79 -7.58
N ASN A 223 -7.85 -0.48 -6.46
CA ASN A 223 -7.54 0.70 -5.65
C ASN A 223 -7.28 0.36 -4.18
N TRP A 224 -6.83 1.37 -3.43
CA TRP A 224 -6.52 1.26 -2.01
C TRP A 224 -7.71 0.79 -1.16
N PHE A 225 -8.94 1.09 -1.55
CA PHE A 225 -10.14 0.73 -0.80
C PHE A 225 -10.48 -0.74 -0.98
N PHE A 226 -10.54 -1.25 -2.21
CA PHE A 226 -10.91 -2.64 -2.48
C PHE A 226 -9.77 -3.65 -2.29
N VAL A 227 -8.50 -3.23 -2.45
CA VAL A 227 -7.33 -4.12 -2.34
C VAL A 227 -6.40 -3.74 -1.18
N GLY A 228 -6.24 -2.47 -0.84
CA GLY A 228 -5.34 -2.08 0.25
C GLY A 228 -5.94 -2.30 1.64
N LEU A 229 -7.16 -1.79 1.83
CA LEU A 229 -7.86 -1.73 3.11
C LEU A 229 -8.21 -3.12 3.66
N PRO A 230 -8.92 -4.01 2.95
CA PRO A 230 -9.37 -5.27 3.54
C PRO A 230 -8.19 -6.17 3.92
N PHE A 231 -7.14 -6.23 3.10
CA PHE A 231 -5.96 -7.04 3.42
C PHE A 231 -5.13 -6.44 4.56
N SER A 232 -5.03 -5.11 4.66
CA SER A 232 -4.44 -4.46 5.83
C SER A 232 -5.26 -4.69 7.10
N ALA A 233 -6.59 -4.67 7.00
CA ALA A 233 -7.48 -4.97 8.11
C ALA A 233 -7.39 -6.44 8.55
N ILE A 234 -7.24 -7.39 7.61
CA ILE A 234 -6.92 -8.80 7.93
C ILE A 234 -5.60 -8.89 8.70
N GLY A 235 -4.55 -8.22 8.23
CA GLY A 235 -3.27 -8.17 8.93
C GLY A 235 -3.37 -7.64 10.35
N LEU A 236 -4.18 -6.61 10.55
CA LEU A 236 -4.49 -6.02 11.84
C LEU A 236 -5.28 -6.97 12.76
N ALA A 237 -6.23 -7.74 12.20
CA ALA A 237 -6.98 -8.75 12.95
C ALA A 237 -6.07 -9.85 13.52
N PHE A 238 -4.98 -10.19 12.81
CA PHE A 238 -3.95 -11.12 13.26
C PHE A 238 -2.79 -10.47 14.03
N ALA A 239 -2.89 -9.17 14.33
CA ALA A 239 -1.96 -8.48 15.22
C ALA A 239 -2.39 -8.72 16.67
N GLY A 240 -1.81 -9.78 17.24
CA GLY A 240 -1.63 -10.00 18.68
C GLY A 240 -0.16 -9.80 19.00
#